data_AF-A0A4R4LPS8-F1
#
_entry.id   AF-A0A4R4LPS8-F1
#
_cell.length_a   1.000
_cell.length_b   1.000
_cell.length_c   1.000
_cell.angle_alpha   90.00
_cell.angle_beta   90.00
_cell.angle_gamma   90.00
#
_symmetry.space_group_name_H-M   'P 1'
#
loop_
_entity.id
_entity.type
_entity.pdbx_description
1 polymer ?
#
loop_
_entity_poly.entity_id
_entity_poly.type
_entity_poly.pdbx_seq_one_letter_code
_entity_poly.pdbx_strand_id
1 'polypeptide(L)'
;MSRDEVDRTLARLRDERDRISTALLELEAHHGYQLLEGAALDGETRRVQADVRTGMASLWRLFDLYGSVVSAAEDLRARNPRPGQAQLTELTRLLAGPSVELPVTEVPLGRRTLLSVPSGERLTLRAAVERMTPLYEEVAQAVASLDAVWSALLSRLAEVEAERRAADELLESLGGTEPELDRLRADLDAVAAVVRADPLALAAGGGADTGRLDAIHAGLAEVRRGLEQAERVRDGFTGRLRAIAAVLDRLREEEAEARRVRDEVLAKIASPGLPDLPGASASLADRLAALGRPGHGTGWNDLAARVEELERAADDALAQARETVGLVRGLLDRRAELRGRLEAYRVKAARLGHAEDAGLARIHDRVRELLWTSPCDLRRATVALSEYQRAVNARSKGAKR
;
A
#
# COMPACT_ATOMS: atom_id res chain seq x y z
N MET A 1 -5.21 33.68 -66.37
CA MET A 1 -3.89 33.47 -65.71
C MET A 1 -2.84 33.20 -66.77
N SER A 2 -1.59 33.64 -66.56
CA SER A 2 -0.44 33.23 -67.36
C SER A 2 0.01 31.80 -67.01
N ARG A 3 0.85 31.19 -67.85
CA ARG A 3 1.37 29.83 -67.59
C ARG A 3 2.09 29.72 -66.24
N ASP A 4 2.94 30.70 -65.92
CA ASP A 4 3.71 30.71 -64.67
C ASP A 4 2.82 30.97 -63.45
N GLU A 5 1.70 31.69 -63.62
CA GLU A 5 0.69 31.84 -62.58
C GLU A 5 -0.07 30.55 -62.32
N VAL A 6 -0.42 29.79 -63.37
CA VAL A 6 -1.07 28.49 -63.24
C VAL A 6 -0.16 27.51 -62.50
N ASP A 7 1.11 27.40 -62.91
CA ASP A 7 2.06 26.47 -62.31
C ASP A 7 2.30 26.79 -60.81
N ARG A 8 2.45 28.08 -60.47
CA ARG A 8 2.54 28.52 -59.06
C ARG A 8 1.27 28.24 -58.26
N THR A 9 0.10 28.44 -58.87
CA THR A 9 -1.19 28.22 -58.19
C THR A 9 -1.43 26.74 -57.92
N LEU A 10 -1.13 25.87 -58.89
CA LEU A 10 -1.21 24.41 -58.73
C LEU A 10 -0.25 23.91 -57.64
N ALA A 11 1.00 24.40 -57.62
CA ALA A 11 1.94 24.05 -56.55
C ALA A 11 1.38 24.42 -55.17
N ARG A 12 0.86 25.64 -55.01
CA ARG A 12 0.24 26.09 -53.75
C ARG A 12 -0.96 25.24 -53.34
N LEU A 13 -1.82 24.87 -54.30
CA LEU A 13 -3.03 24.07 -54.02
C LEU A 13 -2.69 22.61 -53.69
N ARG A 14 -1.62 22.05 -54.26
CA ARG A 14 -1.08 20.74 -53.83
C ARG A 14 -0.65 20.78 -52.38
N ASP A 15 0.17 21.77 -52.02
CA ASP A 15 0.64 21.94 -50.65
C ASP A 15 -0.53 22.20 -49.67
N GLU A 16 -1.58 22.89 -50.09
CA GLU A 16 -2.81 23.10 -49.31
C GLU A 16 -3.60 21.80 -49.14
N ARG A 17 -3.82 21.04 -50.23
CA ARG A 17 -4.47 19.74 -50.20
C ARG A 17 -3.78 18.78 -49.24
N ASP A 18 -2.45 18.68 -49.34
CA ASP A 18 -1.68 17.74 -48.54
C ASP A 18 -1.71 18.12 -47.04
N ARG A 19 -1.70 19.42 -46.72
CA ARG A 19 -1.89 19.93 -45.35
C ARG A 19 -3.29 19.62 -44.80
N ILE A 20 -4.34 19.84 -45.59
CA ILE A 20 -5.72 19.52 -45.19
C ILE A 20 -5.87 18.01 -44.97
N SER A 21 -5.35 17.18 -45.88
CA SER A 21 -5.36 15.72 -45.74
C SER A 21 -4.67 15.28 -44.45
N THR A 22 -3.51 15.87 -44.15
CA THR A 22 -2.76 15.55 -42.93
C THR A 22 -3.57 15.90 -41.69
N ALA A 23 -4.15 17.10 -41.64
CA ALA A 23 -4.96 17.55 -40.50
C ALA A 23 -6.20 16.66 -40.27
N LEU A 24 -6.89 16.22 -41.34
CA LEU A 24 -8.04 15.32 -41.22
C LEU A 24 -7.63 13.93 -40.68
N LEU A 25 -6.50 13.39 -41.15
CA LEU A 25 -5.97 12.11 -40.66
C LEU A 25 -5.48 12.22 -39.21
N GLU A 26 -4.85 13.33 -38.82
CA GLU A 26 -4.45 13.60 -37.44
C GLU A 26 -5.67 13.67 -36.50
N LEU A 27 -6.76 14.29 -36.95
CA LEU A 27 -8.02 14.34 -36.20
C LEU A 27 -8.64 12.95 -36.01
N GLU A 28 -8.66 12.10 -37.05
CA GLU A 28 -9.11 10.71 -36.91
C GLU A 28 -8.19 9.86 -36.04
N ALA A 29 -6.89 10.12 -36.07
CA ALA A 29 -5.90 9.45 -35.22
C ALA A 29 -5.97 9.91 -33.75
N HIS A 30 -6.64 11.01 -33.46
CA HIS A 30 -6.80 11.53 -32.10
C HIS A 30 -7.50 10.50 -31.20
N HIS A 31 -7.04 10.38 -29.95
CA HIS A 31 -7.54 9.37 -29.02
C HIS A 31 -9.05 9.47 -28.78
N GLY A 32 -9.57 10.67 -28.49
CA GLY A 32 -11.01 10.93 -28.39
C GLY A 32 -11.85 10.47 -29.60
N TYR A 33 -11.32 10.56 -30.83
CA TYR A 33 -12.04 10.09 -32.02
C TYR A 33 -12.07 8.56 -32.07
N GLN A 34 -10.93 7.90 -31.80
CA GLN A 34 -10.85 6.44 -31.74
C GLN A 34 -11.74 5.84 -30.64
N LEU A 35 -11.85 6.52 -29.49
CA LEU A 35 -12.77 6.14 -28.41
C LEU A 35 -14.23 6.18 -28.86
N LEU A 36 -14.60 7.23 -29.59
CA LEU A 36 -15.95 7.35 -30.16
C LEU A 36 -16.27 6.21 -31.12
N GLU A 37 -15.33 5.75 -31.94
CA GLU A 37 -15.59 4.66 -32.88
C GLU A 37 -15.71 3.28 -32.21
N GLY A 38 -14.95 3.02 -31.14
CA GLY A 38 -14.87 1.70 -30.51
C GLY A 38 -15.91 1.41 -29.42
N ALA A 39 -16.61 2.42 -28.89
CA ALA A 39 -17.45 2.27 -27.71
C ALA A 39 -18.96 2.16 -28.02
N ALA A 40 -19.66 1.31 -27.26
CA ALA A 40 -21.12 1.33 -27.19
C ALA A 40 -21.55 2.49 -26.26
N LEU A 41 -21.80 3.65 -26.86
CA LEU A 41 -22.08 4.90 -26.16
C LEU A 41 -23.58 5.12 -25.96
N ASP A 42 -23.93 5.82 -24.88
CA ASP A 42 -25.29 6.20 -24.48
C ASP A 42 -25.45 7.73 -24.35
N GLY A 43 -26.70 8.17 -24.19
CA GLY A 43 -27.08 9.53 -23.80
C GLY A 43 -26.40 10.65 -24.57
N GLU A 44 -25.78 11.59 -23.86
CA GLU A 44 -25.16 12.79 -24.44
C GLU A 44 -23.90 12.44 -25.24
N THR A 45 -23.12 11.46 -24.77
CA THR A 45 -21.92 11.00 -25.48
C THR A 45 -22.26 10.40 -26.85
N ARG A 46 -23.37 9.65 -26.95
CA ARG A 46 -23.89 9.16 -28.24
C ARG A 46 -24.30 10.31 -29.17
N ARG A 47 -24.88 11.38 -28.64
CA ARG A 47 -25.27 12.56 -29.44
C ARG A 47 -24.04 13.22 -30.05
N VAL A 48 -23.00 13.46 -29.23
CA VAL A 48 -21.71 14.00 -29.69
C VAL A 48 -21.04 13.07 -30.69
N GLN A 49 -21.09 11.75 -30.49
CA GLN A 49 -20.60 10.75 -31.45
C GLN A 49 -21.25 10.93 -32.84
N ALA A 50 -22.58 11.07 -32.87
CA ALA A 50 -23.32 11.23 -34.12
C ALA A 50 -23.00 12.56 -34.82
N ASP A 51 -22.89 13.65 -34.05
CA ASP A 51 -22.54 14.97 -34.56
C ASP A 51 -21.10 14.98 -35.13
N VAL A 52 -20.13 14.40 -34.42
CA VAL A 52 -18.74 14.23 -34.87
C VAL A 52 -18.67 13.39 -36.15
N ARG A 53 -19.36 12.24 -36.21
CA ARG A 53 -19.40 11.39 -37.41
C ARG A 53 -19.98 12.13 -38.61
N THR A 54 -21.05 12.90 -38.40
CA THR A 54 -21.70 13.69 -39.46
C THR A 54 -20.79 14.81 -39.95
N GLY A 55 -20.12 15.51 -39.04
CA GLY A 55 -19.12 16.54 -39.34
C GLY A 55 -17.94 15.96 -40.12
N MET A 56 -17.38 14.84 -39.66
CA MET A 56 -16.24 14.18 -40.32
C MET A 56 -16.60 13.69 -41.73
N ALA A 57 -17.77 13.07 -41.91
CA ALA A 57 -18.25 12.66 -43.23
C ALA A 57 -18.45 13.87 -44.17
N SER A 58 -18.85 15.02 -43.64
CA SER A 58 -19.00 16.25 -44.41
C SER A 58 -17.64 16.86 -44.80
N LEU A 59 -16.66 16.82 -43.90
CA LEU A 59 -15.29 17.25 -44.16
C LEU A 59 -14.63 16.42 -45.26
N TRP A 60 -14.68 15.09 -45.16
CA TRP A 60 -14.14 14.21 -46.20
C TRP A 60 -14.83 14.40 -47.54
N ARG A 61 -16.16 14.55 -47.56
CA ARG A 61 -16.89 14.85 -48.80
C ARG A 61 -16.44 16.16 -49.45
N LEU A 62 -16.29 17.22 -48.67
CA LEU A 62 -15.80 18.51 -49.17
C LEU A 62 -14.35 18.40 -49.66
N PHE A 63 -13.51 17.68 -48.94
CA PHE A 63 -12.13 17.41 -49.29
C PHE A 63 -12.01 16.63 -50.62
N ASP A 64 -12.82 15.59 -50.81
CA ASP A 64 -12.83 14.78 -52.04
C ASP A 64 -13.25 15.61 -53.26
N LEU A 65 -14.26 16.48 -53.10
CA LEU A 65 -14.70 17.40 -54.15
C LEU A 65 -13.62 18.43 -54.48
N TYR A 66 -12.99 19.01 -53.45
CA TYR A 66 -11.85 19.92 -53.60
C TYR A 66 -10.68 19.23 -54.32
N GLY A 67 -10.27 18.04 -53.87
CA GLY A 67 -9.17 17.26 -54.42
C GLY A 67 -9.42 16.82 -55.86
N SER A 68 -10.67 16.52 -56.21
CA SER A 68 -11.08 16.17 -57.58
C SER A 68 -10.87 17.33 -58.55
N VAL A 69 -11.20 18.56 -58.15
CA VAL A 69 -11.00 19.76 -58.98
C VAL A 69 -9.51 20.06 -59.14
N VAL A 70 -8.73 19.96 -58.07
CA VAL A 70 -7.26 20.14 -58.12
C VAL A 70 -6.66 19.10 -59.07
N SER A 71 -7.00 17.82 -58.91
CA SER A 71 -6.51 16.73 -59.76
C SER A 71 -6.89 16.92 -61.24
N ALA A 72 -8.12 17.36 -61.53
CA ALA A 72 -8.55 17.66 -62.89
C ALA A 72 -7.74 18.81 -63.52
N ALA A 73 -7.41 19.85 -62.75
CA ALA A 73 -6.59 20.95 -63.22
C ALA A 73 -5.12 20.51 -63.46
N GLU A 74 -4.59 19.65 -62.60
CA GLU A 74 -3.26 19.05 -62.77
C GLU A 74 -3.18 18.17 -64.03
N ASP A 75 -4.17 17.30 -64.23
CA ASP A 75 -4.26 16.44 -65.40
C ASP A 75 -4.35 17.25 -66.69
N LEU A 76 -5.18 18.29 -66.70
CA LEU A 76 -5.32 19.20 -67.85
C LEU A 76 -3.98 19.88 -68.17
N ARG A 77 -3.23 20.30 -67.14
CA ARG A 77 -1.92 20.93 -67.28
C ARG A 77 -0.83 19.94 -67.72
N ALA A 78 -0.86 18.70 -67.23
CA ALA A 78 0.08 17.64 -67.57
C ALA A 78 -0.06 17.16 -69.02
N ARG A 79 -1.31 17.02 -69.50
CA ARG A 79 -1.62 16.66 -70.89
C ARG A 79 -1.23 17.77 -71.88
N ASN A 80 -1.09 19.02 -71.42
CA ASN A 80 -0.80 20.18 -72.26
C ASN A 80 0.43 20.94 -71.76
N PRO A 81 1.67 20.51 -72.11
CA PRO A 81 2.91 21.17 -71.69
C PRO A 81 3.02 22.63 -72.14
N ARG A 82 2.37 22.97 -73.27
CA ARG A 82 2.24 24.33 -73.83
C ARG A 82 0.74 24.63 -74.03
N PRO A 83 0.01 25.02 -72.98
CA PRO A 83 -1.43 25.25 -73.08
C PRO A 83 -1.72 26.47 -73.98
N GLY A 84 -2.69 26.31 -74.88
CA GLY A 84 -3.21 27.42 -75.68
C GLY A 84 -4.21 28.27 -74.90
N GLN A 85 -4.79 29.28 -75.55
CA GLN A 85 -5.72 30.21 -74.90
C GLN A 85 -6.94 29.51 -74.30
N ALA A 86 -7.52 28.53 -75.01
CA ALA A 86 -8.67 27.78 -74.53
C ALA A 86 -8.35 26.96 -73.27
N GLN A 87 -7.19 26.29 -73.22
CA GLN A 87 -6.74 25.55 -72.04
C GLN A 87 -6.44 26.49 -70.87
N LEU A 88 -5.82 27.65 -71.11
CA LEU A 88 -5.57 28.65 -70.06
C LEU A 88 -6.86 29.24 -69.48
N THR A 89 -7.89 29.45 -70.32
CA THR A 89 -9.22 29.87 -69.86
C THR A 89 -9.85 28.81 -68.97
N GLU A 90 -9.79 27.53 -69.38
CA GLU A 90 -10.35 26.43 -68.59
C GLU A 90 -9.59 26.21 -67.28
N LEU A 91 -8.25 26.27 -67.29
CA LEU A 91 -7.42 26.22 -66.09
C LEU A 91 -7.75 27.40 -65.15
N THR A 92 -7.94 28.60 -65.69
CA THR A 92 -8.36 29.76 -64.89
C THR A 92 -9.74 29.52 -64.27
N ARG A 93 -10.68 28.91 -65.01
CA ARG A 93 -12.01 28.57 -64.50
C ARG A 93 -11.93 27.55 -63.35
N LEU A 94 -11.14 26.49 -63.50
CA LEU A 94 -10.96 25.47 -62.46
C LEU A 94 -10.30 26.03 -61.20
N LEU A 95 -9.27 26.86 -61.35
CA LEU A 95 -8.44 27.33 -60.24
C LEU A 95 -8.99 28.56 -59.51
N ALA A 96 -9.67 29.47 -60.23
CA ALA A 96 -10.15 30.73 -59.68
C ALA A 96 -11.69 30.86 -59.71
N GLY A 97 -12.38 30.03 -60.50
CA GLY A 97 -13.83 30.04 -60.64
C GLY A 97 -14.55 29.07 -59.70
N PRO A 98 -15.89 29.11 -59.69
CA PRO A 98 -16.72 28.20 -58.91
C PRO A 98 -16.76 26.83 -59.58
N SER A 99 -15.88 25.93 -59.15
CA SER A 99 -15.62 24.63 -59.78
C SER A 99 -15.82 23.43 -58.86
N VAL A 100 -15.95 23.65 -57.56
CA VAL A 100 -16.34 22.61 -56.59
C VAL A 100 -17.86 22.54 -56.60
N GLU A 101 -18.42 21.48 -57.18
CA GLU A 101 -19.86 21.29 -57.27
C GLU A 101 -20.36 20.43 -56.11
N LEU A 102 -21.19 21.01 -55.24
CA LEU A 102 -21.85 20.25 -54.18
C LEU A 102 -22.99 19.42 -54.76
N PRO A 103 -23.16 18.16 -54.33
CA PRO A 103 -24.27 17.33 -54.77
C PRO A 103 -25.59 18.02 -54.41
N VAL A 104 -26.55 17.93 -55.31
CA VAL A 104 -27.87 18.53 -55.16
C VAL A 104 -28.59 17.89 -53.98
N THR A 105 -28.92 18.68 -52.96
CA THR A 105 -29.81 18.24 -51.90
C THR A 105 -31.23 18.17 -52.47
N GLU A 106 -31.88 17.01 -52.44
CA GLU A 106 -33.23 16.87 -52.95
C GLU A 106 -34.18 17.82 -52.19
N VAL A 107 -34.73 18.79 -52.91
CA VAL A 107 -35.78 19.65 -52.38
C VAL A 107 -37.06 18.80 -52.22
N PRO A 108 -37.67 18.74 -51.02
CA PRO A 108 -38.93 18.02 -50.83
C PRO A 108 -40.00 18.48 -51.82
N LEU A 109 -40.81 17.57 -52.34
CA LEU A 109 -41.79 17.83 -53.41
C LEU A 109 -42.68 19.06 -53.14
N GLY A 110 -43.09 19.28 -51.88
CA GLY A 110 -43.92 20.42 -51.47
C GLY A 110 -43.24 21.80 -51.53
N ARG A 111 -41.93 21.85 -51.76
CA ARG A 111 -41.15 23.10 -51.94
C ARG A 111 -40.56 23.23 -53.36
N ARG A 112 -40.87 22.31 -54.27
CA ARG A 112 -40.42 22.40 -55.67
C ARG A 112 -41.31 23.37 -56.45
N THR A 113 -40.71 24.15 -57.34
CA THR A 113 -41.42 24.98 -58.34
C THR A 113 -41.09 24.48 -59.75
N LEU A 114 -42.00 24.65 -60.72
CA LEU A 114 -41.84 24.14 -62.10
C LEU A 114 -40.59 24.64 -62.83
N LEU A 115 -39.95 25.71 -62.34
CA LEU A 115 -38.77 26.34 -62.94
C LEU A 115 -37.52 26.26 -62.06
N SER A 116 -37.60 25.68 -60.86
CA SER A 116 -36.41 25.47 -60.04
C SER A 116 -35.67 24.22 -60.50
N VAL A 117 -34.76 24.41 -61.46
CA VAL A 117 -33.69 23.43 -61.72
C VAL A 117 -32.84 23.38 -60.45
N PRO A 118 -32.73 22.24 -59.77
CA PRO A 118 -31.92 22.19 -58.57
C PRO A 118 -30.45 22.21 -59.03
N SER A 119 -29.86 23.39 -59.08
CA SER A 119 -28.43 23.55 -59.35
C SER A 119 -27.69 23.38 -58.03
N GLY A 120 -26.79 22.39 -57.96
CA GLY A 120 -25.88 22.25 -56.84
C GLY A 120 -25.13 23.56 -56.58
N GLU A 121 -24.96 23.90 -55.31
CA GLU A 121 -24.14 25.06 -54.92
C GLU A 121 -22.73 24.87 -55.49
N ARG A 122 -22.20 25.89 -56.17
CA ARG A 122 -20.85 25.87 -56.72
C ARG A 122 -19.93 26.77 -55.91
N LEU A 123 -18.89 26.17 -55.37
CA LEU A 123 -17.89 26.87 -54.56
C LEU A 123 -16.60 27.05 -55.36
N THR A 124 -15.90 28.16 -55.08
CA THR A 124 -14.48 28.26 -55.44
C THR A 124 -13.66 27.35 -54.52
N LEU A 125 -12.46 26.94 -54.93
CA LEU A 125 -11.56 26.15 -54.06
C LEU A 125 -11.34 26.83 -52.70
N ARG A 126 -11.15 28.16 -52.69
CA ARG A 126 -11.03 28.95 -51.47
C ARG A 126 -12.31 28.89 -50.61
N ALA A 127 -13.48 29.06 -51.22
CA ALA A 127 -14.75 29.01 -50.49
C ALA A 127 -15.05 27.61 -49.91
N ALA A 128 -14.56 26.54 -50.56
CA ALA A 128 -14.63 25.20 -50.01
C ALA A 128 -13.79 25.08 -48.73
N VAL A 129 -12.54 25.58 -48.74
CA VAL A 129 -11.68 25.62 -47.54
C VAL A 129 -12.29 26.49 -46.44
N GLU A 130 -12.76 27.70 -46.76
CA GLU A 130 -13.44 28.59 -45.81
C GLU A 130 -14.66 27.95 -45.15
N ARG A 131 -15.32 27.00 -45.84
CA ARG A 131 -16.44 26.22 -45.30
C ARG A 131 -16.00 25.00 -44.51
N MET A 132 -14.88 24.37 -44.86
CA MET A 132 -14.29 23.26 -44.11
C MET A 132 -13.72 23.73 -42.77
N THR A 133 -13.12 24.92 -42.70
CA THR A 133 -12.46 25.43 -41.49
C THR A 133 -13.36 25.40 -40.24
N PRO A 134 -14.56 26.01 -40.22
CA PRO A 134 -15.42 25.97 -39.03
C PRO A 134 -15.91 24.55 -38.70
N LEU A 135 -16.19 23.72 -39.72
CA LEU A 135 -16.58 22.32 -39.50
C LEU A 135 -15.45 21.53 -38.84
N TYR A 136 -14.21 21.75 -39.26
CA TYR A 136 -13.03 21.13 -38.66
C TYR A 136 -12.85 21.60 -37.22
N GLU A 137 -12.94 22.90 -36.96
CA GLU A 137 -12.80 23.47 -35.62
C GLU A 137 -13.88 22.94 -34.66
N GLU A 138 -15.14 22.83 -35.10
CA GLU A 138 -16.24 22.26 -34.32
C GLU A 138 -16.00 20.78 -33.97
N VAL A 139 -15.61 19.96 -34.95
CA VAL A 139 -15.33 18.53 -34.72
C VAL A 139 -14.10 18.35 -33.84
N ALA A 140 -13.02 19.07 -34.10
CA ALA A 140 -11.79 19.01 -33.31
C ALA A 140 -12.04 19.42 -31.87
N GLN A 141 -12.82 20.48 -31.63
CA GLN A 141 -13.18 20.91 -30.28
C GLN A 141 -14.04 19.87 -29.55
N ALA A 142 -15.02 19.27 -30.22
CA ALA A 142 -15.86 18.22 -29.63
C ALA A 142 -15.04 16.99 -29.24
N VAL A 143 -14.14 16.54 -30.13
CA VAL A 143 -13.23 15.40 -29.88
C VAL A 143 -12.28 15.70 -28.72
N ALA A 144 -11.67 16.89 -28.70
CA ALA A 144 -10.75 17.29 -27.64
C ALA A 144 -11.44 17.44 -26.27
N SER A 145 -12.64 18.04 -26.24
CA SER A 145 -13.42 18.18 -25.00
C SER A 145 -13.85 16.83 -24.45
N LEU A 146 -14.28 15.90 -25.31
CA LEU A 146 -14.61 14.54 -24.89
C LEU A 146 -13.38 13.82 -24.32
N ASP A 147 -12.25 13.87 -25.03
CA ASP A 147 -11.00 13.24 -24.61
C ASP A 147 -10.55 13.73 -23.22
N ALA A 148 -10.63 15.05 -23.00
CA ALA A 148 -10.30 15.66 -21.72
C ALA A 148 -11.21 15.19 -20.58
N VAL A 149 -12.53 15.18 -20.81
CA VAL A 149 -13.50 14.70 -19.79
C VAL A 149 -13.26 13.22 -19.49
N TRP A 150 -13.15 12.39 -20.53
CA TRP A 150 -13.03 10.96 -20.37
C TRP A 150 -11.71 10.57 -19.69
N SER A 151 -10.60 11.16 -20.11
CA SER A 151 -9.28 10.92 -19.50
C SER A 151 -9.25 11.29 -18.02
N ALA A 152 -9.88 12.42 -17.64
CA ALA A 152 -9.99 12.83 -16.25
C ALA A 152 -10.84 11.84 -15.42
N LEU A 153 -11.99 11.41 -15.95
CA LEU A 153 -12.87 10.45 -15.28
C LEU A 153 -12.21 9.07 -15.12
N LEU A 154 -11.53 8.57 -16.16
CA LEU A 154 -10.84 7.26 -16.10
C LEU A 154 -9.66 7.29 -15.12
N SER A 155 -8.88 8.37 -15.12
CA SER A 155 -7.79 8.55 -14.17
C SER A 155 -8.32 8.55 -12.75
N ARG A 156 -9.40 9.31 -12.49
CA ARG A 156 -10.00 9.36 -11.16
C ARG A 156 -10.62 8.02 -10.75
N LEU A 157 -11.33 7.36 -11.66
CA LEU A 157 -11.91 6.03 -11.42
C LEU A 157 -10.84 5.02 -11.00
N ALA A 158 -9.68 5.02 -11.66
CA ALA A 158 -8.57 4.13 -11.32
C ALA A 158 -8.04 4.37 -9.88
N GLU A 159 -7.99 5.62 -9.42
CA GLU A 159 -7.63 5.96 -8.04
C GLU A 159 -8.68 5.44 -7.03
N VAL A 160 -9.97 5.59 -7.34
CA VAL A 160 -11.05 5.07 -6.48
C VAL A 160 -11.05 3.54 -6.42
N GLU A 161 -10.81 2.88 -7.55
CA GLU A 161 -10.67 1.41 -7.62
C GLU A 161 -9.45 0.90 -6.85
N ALA A 162 -8.35 1.65 -6.82
CA ALA A 162 -7.19 1.32 -5.99
C ALA A 162 -7.53 1.43 -4.50
N GLU A 163 -8.22 2.48 -4.07
CA GLU A 163 -8.66 2.65 -2.68
C GLU A 163 -9.62 1.53 -2.26
N ARG A 164 -10.56 1.14 -3.14
CA ARG A 164 -11.46 0.00 -2.93
C ARG A 164 -10.68 -1.29 -2.70
N ARG A 165 -9.72 -1.61 -3.58
CA ARG A 165 -8.88 -2.82 -3.45
C ARG A 165 -8.13 -2.86 -2.13
N ALA A 166 -7.56 -1.73 -1.69
CA ALA A 166 -6.88 -1.66 -0.40
C ALA A 166 -7.83 -1.93 0.79
N ALA A 167 -9.07 -1.42 0.74
CA ALA A 167 -10.08 -1.73 1.75
C ALA A 167 -10.52 -3.21 1.70
N ASP A 168 -10.67 -3.77 0.50
CA ASP A 168 -11.05 -5.18 0.28
C ASP A 168 -10.01 -6.14 0.90
N GLU A 169 -8.72 -5.90 0.66
CA GLU A 169 -7.60 -6.70 1.21
C GLU A 169 -7.58 -6.68 2.76
N LEU A 170 -7.83 -5.52 3.37
CA LEU A 170 -7.92 -5.39 4.83
C LEU A 170 -9.12 -6.13 5.40
N LEU A 171 -10.29 -6.04 4.76
CA LEU A 171 -11.47 -6.77 5.19
C LEU A 171 -11.25 -8.29 5.08
N GLU A 172 -10.57 -8.77 4.03
CA GLU A 172 -10.22 -10.18 3.88
C GLU A 172 -9.27 -10.67 4.98
N SER A 173 -8.24 -9.86 5.32
CA SER A 173 -7.32 -10.12 6.45
C SER A 173 -8.05 -10.24 7.80
N LEU A 174 -8.99 -9.33 8.05
CA LEU A 174 -9.75 -9.29 9.30
C LEU A 174 -10.85 -10.37 9.37
N GLY A 175 -11.42 -10.71 8.22
CA GLY A 175 -12.64 -11.49 8.10
C GLY A 175 -13.88 -10.69 8.54
N GLY A 176 -15.06 -11.14 8.10
CA GLY A 176 -16.35 -10.53 8.44
C GLY A 176 -17.00 -9.80 7.27
N THR A 177 -17.88 -8.86 7.60
CA THR A 177 -18.68 -8.09 6.63
C THR A 177 -18.63 -6.62 6.99
N GLU A 178 -18.47 -5.75 5.99
CA GLU A 178 -18.50 -4.29 6.15
C GLU A 178 -19.60 -3.72 5.23
N PRO A 179 -20.83 -3.52 5.74
CA PRO A 179 -21.97 -3.12 4.91
C PRO A 179 -21.76 -1.80 4.17
N GLU A 180 -20.99 -0.86 4.75
CA GLU A 180 -20.69 0.41 4.10
C GLU A 180 -19.74 0.22 2.93
N LEU A 181 -18.77 -0.70 3.03
CA LEU A 181 -17.90 -1.06 1.90
C LEU A 181 -18.73 -1.68 0.77
N ASP A 182 -19.67 -2.57 1.08
CA ASP A 182 -20.55 -3.18 0.08
C ASP A 182 -21.42 -2.15 -0.63
N ARG A 183 -21.96 -1.17 0.10
CA ARG A 183 -22.69 -0.04 -0.46
C ARG A 183 -21.81 0.79 -1.40
N LEU A 184 -20.60 1.14 -0.97
CA LEU A 184 -19.65 1.94 -1.75
C LEU A 184 -19.15 1.20 -3.00
N ARG A 185 -18.98 -0.13 -2.93
CA ARG A 185 -18.67 -0.98 -4.10
C ARG A 185 -19.78 -0.88 -5.15
N ALA A 186 -21.04 -1.03 -4.74
CA ALA A 186 -22.19 -0.91 -5.65
C ALA A 186 -22.31 0.50 -6.25
N ASP A 187 -22.08 1.54 -5.44
CA ASP A 187 -22.05 2.92 -5.92
C ASP A 187 -20.93 3.15 -6.94
N LEU A 188 -19.74 2.60 -6.69
CA LEU A 188 -18.60 2.69 -7.62
C LEU A 188 -18.91 1.98 -8.94
N ASP A 189 -19.46 0.77 -8.89
CA ASP A 189 -19.81 0.01 -10.10
C ASP A 189 -20.85 0.76 -10.95
N ALA A 190 -21.83 1.40 -10.30
CA ALA A 190 -22.83 2.22 -10.98
C ALA A 190 -22.20 3.44 -11.67
N VAL A 191 -21.28 4.15 -10.99
CA VAL A 191 -20.59 5.30 -11.60
C VAL A 191 -19.64 4.86 -12.70
N ALA A 192 -18.90 3.77 -12.51
CA ALA A 192 -17.99 3.22 -13.50
C ALA A 192 -18.73 2.80 -14.79
N ALA A 193 -19.95 2.30 -14.67
CA ALA A 193 -20.80 2.02 -15.82
C ALA A 193 -21.15 3.30 -16.59
N VAL A 194 -21.50 4.39 -15.90
CA VAL A 194 -21.76 5.70 -16.53
C VAL A 194 -20.50 6.26 -17.19
N VAL A 195 -19.34 6.22 -16.53
CA VAL A 195 -18.06 6.68 -17.11
C VAL A 195 -17.71 5.94 -18.41
N ARG A 196 -18.06 4.65 -18.53
CA ARG A 196 -17.80 3.85 -19.73
C ARG A 196 -18.81 4.06 -20.86
N ALA A 197 -20.08 4.31 -20.52
CA ALA A 197 -21.17 4.39 -21.51
C ALA A 197 -21.51 5.83 -21.91
N ASP A 198 -21.54 6.76 -20.96
CA ASP A 198 -21.90 8.17 -21.16
C ASP A 198 -21.06 9.12 -20.27
N PRO A 199 -19.74 9.24 -20.52
CA PRO A 199 -18.86 10.14 -19.76
C PRO A 199 -19.29 11.61 -19.81
N LEU A 200 -19.91 12.08 -20.91
CA LEU A 200 -20.37 13.47 -21.01
C LEU A 200 -21.60 13.77 -20.15
N ALA A 201 -22.34 12.77 -19.67
CA ALA A 201 -23.34 12.97 -18.62
C ALA A 201 -22.71 13.45 -17.29
N LEU A 202 -21.40 13.23 -17.13
CA LEU A 202 -20.59 13.69 -16.00
C LEU A 202 -19.71 14.88 -16.40
N ALA A 203 -20.10 15.68 -17.40
CA ALA A 203 -19.41 16.93 -17.72
C ALA A 203 -20.13 18.12 -17.05
N ALA A 204 -19.38 18.96 -16.34
CA ALA A 204 -19.88 20.19 -15.72
C ALA A 204 -18.85 21.32 -15.83
N GLY A 205 -19.31 22.55 -16.10
CA GLY A 205 -18.45 23.74 -16.08
C GLY A 205 -17.28 23.72 -17.08
N GLY A 206 -17.35 22.91 -18.14
CA GLY A 206 -16.28 22.76 -19.14
C GLY A 206 -15.23 21.69 -18.81
N GLY A 207 -15.46 20.85 -17.79
CA GLY A 207 -14.58 19.73 -17.44
C GLY A 207 -15.36 18.53 -16.88
N ALA A 208 -14.62 17.51 -16.45
CA ALA A 208 -15.21 16.33 -15.80
C ALA A 208 -15.69 16.66 -14.38
N ASP A 209 -16.94 16.33 -14.09
CA ASP A 209 -17.49 16.29 -12.73
C ASP A 209 -17.06 14.98 -12.05
N THR A 210 -16.12 15.11 -11.13
CA THR A 210 -15.59 13.99 -10.32
C THR A 210 -16.23 13.92 -8.94
N GLY A 211 -17.18 14.80 -8.60
CA GLY A 211 -17.69 14.94 -7.23
C GLY A 211 -18.28 13.66 -6.64
N ARG A 212 -18.96 12.84 -7.47
CA ARG A 212 -19.48 11.54 -7.01
C ARG A 212 -18.36 10.51 -6.78
N LEU A 213 -17.34 10.48 -7.64
CA LEU A 213 -16.16 9.63 -7.45
C LEU A 213 -15.38 10.08 -6.20
N ASP A 214 -15.27 11.38 -5.96
CA ASP A 214 -14.61 11.95 -4.78
C ASP A 214 -15.33 11.59 -3.48
N ALA A 215 -16.66 11.65 -3.48
CA ALA A 215 -17.46 11.23 -2.33
C ALA A 215 -17.29 9.73 -2.03
N ILE A 216 -17.29 8.88 -3.07
CA ILE A 216 -17.04 7.44 -2.91
C ILE A 216 -15.63 7.19 -2.39
N HIS A 217 -14.62 7.85 -2.96
CA HIS A 217 -13.23 7.74 -2.52
C HIS A 217 -13.07 8.15 -1.05
N ALA A 218 -13.68 9.25 -0.63
CA ALA A 218 -13.65 9.69 0.77
C ALA A 218 -14.33 8.67 1.70
N GLY A 219 -15.46 8.08 1.28
CA GLY A 219 -16.13 7.00 2.01
C GLY A 219 -15.27 5.75 2.14
N LEU A 220 -14.64 5.31 1.05
CA LEU A 220 -13.72 4.16 1.04
C LEU A 220 -12.51 4.42 1.94
N ALA A 221 -11.96 5.62 1.92
CA ALA A 221 -10.84 6.00 2.78
C ALA A 221 -11.21 6.04 4.27
N GLU A 222 -12.45 6.42 4.62
CA GLU A 222 -12.94 6.34 6.00
C GLU A 222 -13.09 4.87 6.44
N VAL A 223 -13.73 4.04 5.61
CA VAL A 223 -13.86 2.60 5.86
C VAL A 223 -12.48 1.96 6.04
N ARG A 224 -11.54 2.23 5.13
CA ARG A 224 -10.18 1.72 5.21
C ARG A 224 -9.50 2.12 6.51
N ARG A 225 -9.61 3.39 6.94
CA ARG A 225 -9.07 3.83 8.24
C ARG A 225 -9.68 3.07 9.41
N GLY A 226 -10.98 2.77 9.36
CA GLY A 226 -11.67 1.92 10.34
C GLY A 226 -11.11 0.49 10.37
N LEU A 227 -10.93 -0.13 9.21
CA LEU A 227 -10.36 -1.47 9.08
C LEU A 227 -8.90 -1.53 9.56
N GLU A 228 -8.06 -0.57 9.16
CA GLU A 228 -6.68 -0.47 9.66
C GLU A 228 -6.63 -0.34 11.19
N GLN A 229 -7.56 0.41 11.78
CA GLN A 229 -7.65 0.51 13.23
C GLN A 229 -8.01 -0.83 13.88
N ALA A 230 -8.95 -1.58 13.30
CA ALA A 230 -9.29 -2.92 13.76
C ALA A 230 -8.10 -3.89 13.63
N GLU A 231 -7.33 -3.80 12.55
CA GLU A 231 -6.12 -4.61 12.35
C GLU A 231 -5.06 -4.30 13.40
N ARG A 232 -4.78 -3.02 13.68
CA ARG A 232 -3.85 -2.62 14.76
C ARG A 232 -4.27 -3.19 16.12
N VAL A 233 -5.57 -3.20 16.42
CA VAL A 233 -6.10 -3.77 17.66
C VAL A 233 -5.88 -5.28 17.71
N ARG A 234 -6.19 -6.01 16.62
CA ARG A 234 -5.95 -7.46 16.49
C ARG A 234 -4.47 -7.82 16.66
N ASP A 235 -3.60 -7.07 16.00
CA ASP A 235 -2.16 -7.33 15.99
C ASP A 235 -1.53 -6.99 17.35
N GLY A 236 -1.97 -5.90 17.98
CA GLY A 236 -1.60 -5.56 19.35
C GLY A 236 -1.99 -6.65 20.35
N PHE A 237 -3.21 -7.18 20.23
CA PHE A 237 -3.68 -8.31 21.04
C PHE A 237 -2.81 -9.56 20.82
N THR A 238 -2.55 -9.91 19.56
CA THR A 238 -1.70 -11.05 19.20
C THR A 238 -0.26 -10.88 19.69
N GLY A 239 0.25 -9.64 19.71
CA GLY A 239 1.55 -9.29 20.28
C GLY A 239 1.61 -9.52 21.78
N ARG A 240 0.59 -9.08 22.53
CA ARG A 240 0.50 -9.30 23.99
C ARG A 240 0.47 -10.78 24.34
N LEU A 241 -0.32 -11.60 23.64
CA LEU A 241 -0.34 -13.05 23.89
C LEU A 241 1.03 -13.70 23.66
N ARG A 242 1.76 -13.30 22.62
CA ARG A 242 3.14 -13.77 22.38
C ARG A 242 4.11 -13.34 23.47
N ALA A 243 3.97 -12.12 23.99
CA ALA A 243 4.80 -11.64 25.10
C ALA A 243 4.56 -12.47 26.38
N ILE A 244 3.29 -12.73 26.72
CA ILE A 244 2.94 -13.59 27.86
C ILE A 244 3.51 -14.99 27.67
N ALA A 245 3.37 -15.59 26.48
CA ALA A 245 3.94 -16.91 26.18
C ALA A 245 5.46 -16.95 26.44
N ALA A 246 6.19 -15.92 26.02
CA ALA A 246 7.64 -15.82 26.25
C ALA A 246 8.00 -15.66 27.74
N VAL A 247 7.19 -14.95 28.53
CA VAL A 247 7.36 -14.89 30.00
C VAL A 247 7.13 -16.26 30.63
N LEU A 248 6.10 -16.99 30.18
CA LEU A 248 5.82 -18.34 30.68
C LEU A 248 6.94 -19.33 30.34
N ASP A 249 7.56 -19.23 29.17
CA ASP A 249 8.74 -20.04 28.82
C ASP A 249 9.91 -19.78 29.78
N ARG A 250 10.20 -18.52 30.08
CA ARG A 250 11.22 -18.15 31.07
C ARG A 250 10.87 -18.65 32.47
N LEU A 251 9.60 -18.57 32.86
CA LEU A 251 9.14 -19.10 34.15
C LEU A 251 9.37 -20.61 34.24
N ARG A 252 9.09 -21.38 33.18
CA ARG A 252 9.38 -22.82 33.13
C ARG A 252 10.86 -23.12 33.31
N GLU A 253 11.73 -22.34 32.69
CA GLU A 253 13.18 -22.46 32.83
C GLU A 253 13.64 -22.20 34.27
N GLU A 254 13.13 -21.14 34.90
CA GLU A 254 13.46 -20.79 36.29
C GLU A 254 12.90 -21.82 37.29
N GLU A 255 11.69 -22.34 37.09
CA GLU A 255 11.14 -23.44 37.91
C GLU A 255 11.94 -24.74 37.75
N ALA A 256 12.47 -25.01 36.55
CA ALA A 256 13.38 -26.14 36.33
C ALA A 256 14.74 -25.92 37.02
N GLU A 257 15.28 -24.71 36.96
CA GLU A 257 16.49 -24.36 37.68
C GLU A 257 16.32 -24.44 39.19
N ALA A 258 15.20 -23.96 39.73
CA ALA A 258 14.88 -24.06 41.16
C ALA A 258 14.90 -25.51 41.62
N ARG A 259 14.34 -26.44 40.82
CA ARG A 259 14.42 -27.89 41.08
C ARG A 259 15.86 -28.39 41.08
N ARG A 260 16.66 -28.05 40.06
CA ARG A 260 18.07 -28.48 39.96
C ARG A 260 18.92 -28.00 41.14
N VAL A 261 18.84 -26.70 41.47
CA VAL A 261 19.61 -26.12 42.58
C VAL A 261 19.15 -26.71 43.91
N ARG A 262 17.85 -26.96 44.08
CA ARG A 262 17.33 -27.61 45.29
C ARG A 262 17.91 -29.01 45.46
N ASP A 263 17.91 -29.82 44.41
CA ASP A 263 18.50 -31.17 44.43
C ASP A 263 19.99 -31.12 44.78
N GLU A 264 20.72 -30.17 44.21
CA GLU A 264 22.12 -29.94 44.55
C GLU A 264 22.33 -29.54 46.02
N VAL A 265 21.49 -28.64 46.56
CA VAL A 265 21.53 -28.24 47.97
C VAL A 265 21.23 -29.42 48.88
N LEU A 266 20.21 -30.22 48.58
CA LEU A 266 19.85 -31.40 49.35
C LEU A 266 20.98 -32.44 49.39
N ALA A 267 21.74 -32.58 48.29
CA ALA A 267 22.92 -33.45 48.25
C ALA A 267 24.13 -32.89 49.03
N LYS A 268 24.27 -31.56 49.10
CA LYS A 268 25.48 -30.88 49.58
C LYS A 268 25.39 -30.31 50.99
N ILE A 269 24.19 -30.00 51.48
CA ILE A 269 23.94 -29.29 52.74
C ILE A 269 23.10 -30.16 53.67
N ALA A 270 23.52 -30.28 54.92
CA ALA A 270 22.79 -31.04 55.93
C ALA A 270 21.62 -30.21 56.47
N SER A 271 20.43 -30.81 56.50
CA SER A 271 19.18 -30.22 57.03
C SER A 271 18.93 -28.77 56.55
N PRO A 272 18.89 -28.51 55.23
CA PRO A 272 18.66 -27.17 54.70
C PRO A 272 17.19 -26.77 54.94
N GLY A 273 16.97 -25.55 55.45
CA GLY A 273 15.62 -24.97 55.57
C GLY A 273 15.21 -24.34 54.25
N LEU A 274 14.63 -25.12 53.35
CA LEU A 274 14.32 -24.71 51.97
C LEU A 274 12.88 -24.24 51.83
N PRO A 275 12.61 -23.20 51.01
CA PRO A 275 11.24 -22.82 50.65
C PRO A 275 10.59 -23.87 49.73
N ASP A 276 9.26 -23.83 49.65
CA ASP A 276 8.50 -24.62 48.67
C ASP A 276 8.83 -24.15 47.25
N LEU A 277 8.87 -25.10 46.31
CA LEU A 277 9.17 -24.78 44.92
C LEU A 277 7.92 -24.23 44.21
N PRO A 278 8.06 -23.15 43.44
CA PRO A 278 6.99 -22.67 42.59
C PRO A 278 6.70 -23.69 41.46
N GLY A 279 5.43 -23.75 41.06
CA GLY A 279 4.92 -24.65 40.01
C GLY A 279 3.69 -24.05 39.33
N ALA A 280 3.72 -22.75 39.07
CA ALA A 280 2.62 -21.99 38.49
C ALA A 280 2.60 -22.07 36.95
N SER A 281 3.74 -22.38 36.31
CA SER A 281 3.89 -22.31 34.85
C SER A 281 2.86 -23.11 34.05
N ALA A 282 2.52 -24.34 34.49
CA ALA A 282 1.55 -25.18 33.81
C ALA A 282 0.13 -24.59 33.87
N SER A 283 -0.31 -24.18 35.07
CA SER A 283 -1.63 -23.56 35.26
C SER A 283 -1.79 -22.26 34.48
N LEU A 284 -0.76 -21.41 34.46
CA LEU A 284 -0.77 -20.17 33.68
C LEU A 284 -0.75 -20.43 32.17
N ALA A 285 -0.08 -21.49 31.72
CA ALA A 285 -0.12 -21.92 30.32
C ALA A 285 -1.50 -22.41 29.89
N ASP A 286 -2.17 -23.18 30.76
CA ASP A 286 -3.55 -23.61 30.51
C ASP A 286 -4.50 -22.41 30.45
N ARG A 287 -4.32 -21.41 31.32
CA ARG A 287 -5.05 -20.14 31.25
C ARG A 287 -4.79 -19.38 29.94
N LEU A 288 -3.53 -19.31 29.49
CA LEU A 288 -3.18 -18.70 28.21
C LEU A 288 -3.85 -19.43 27.03
N ALA A 289 -3.85 -20.77 27.04
CA ALA A 289 -4.51 -21.58 26.02
C ALA A 289 -6.05 -21.44 26.06
N ALA A 290 -6.60 -21.20 27.25
CA ALA A 290 -8.03 -20.94 27.45
C ALA A 290 -8.46 -19.53 27.03
N LEU A 291 -7.52 -18.62 26.74
CA LEU A 291 -7.84 -17.33 26.10
C LEU A 291 -8.24 -17.59 24.64
N GLY A 292 -9.52 -17.90 24.45
CA GLY A 292 -10.12 -18.07 23.12
C GLY A 292 -10.14 -16.78 22.31
N ARG A 293 -10.48 -16.90 21.01
CA ARG A 293 -10.76 -15.73 20.18
C ARG A 293 -11.98 -14.99 20.73
N PRO A 294 -11.96 -13.65 20.79
CA PRO A 294 -13.10 -12.87 21.25
C PRO A 294 -14.35 -13.18 20.40
N GLY A 295 -15.47 -13.39 21.07
CA GLY A 295 -16.79 -13.43 20.44
C GLY A 295 -17.26 -12.03 20.07
N HIS A 296 -18.12 -11.94 19.04
CA HIS A 296 -18.65 -10.67 18.55
C HIS A 296 -19.58 -10.02 19.62
N GLY A 297 -19.31 -8.78 20.00
CA GLY A 297 -20.31 -7.87 20.62
C GLY A 297 -20.08 -7.42 22.07
N THR A 298 -19.59 -8.26 22.99
CA THR A 298 -19.49 -7.90 24.42
C THR A 298 -18.24 -8.43 25.14
N GLY A 299 -17.34 -9.12 24.42
CA GLY A 299 -16.20 -9.83 25.02
C GLY A 299 -14.86 -9.09 25.07
N TRP A 300 -14.70 -7.95 24.40
CA TRP A 300 -13.36 -7.33 24.24
C TRP A 300 -12.81 -6.70 25.51
N ASN A 301 -13.64 -5.96 26.27
CA ASN A 301 -13.19 -5.36 27.54
C ASN A 301 -12.90 -6.42 28.60
N ASP A 302 -13.74 -7.46 28.69
CA ASP A 302 -13.50 -8.60 29.59
C ASP A 302 -12.24 -9.39 29.18
N LEU A 303 -12.06 -9.64 27.88
CA LEU A 303 -10.85 -10.31 27.37
C LEU A 303 -9.58 -9.48 27.63
N ALA A 304 -9.64 -8.16 27.44
CA ALA A 304 -8.52 -7.26 27.74
C ALA A 304 -8.14 -7.32 29.23
N ALA A 305 -9.14 -7.32 30.13
CA ALA A 305 -8.92 -7.44 31.56
C ALA A 305 -8.30 -8.80 31.94
N ARG A 306 -8.77 -9.91 31.34
CA ARG A 306 -8.21 -11.25 31.55
C ARG A 306 -6.77 -11.37 31.05
N VAL A 307 -6.44 -10.74 29.92
CA VAL A 307 -5.06 -10.69 29.41
C VAL A 307 -4.16 -9.91 30.36
N GLU A 308 -4.61 -8.74 30.84
CA GLU A 308 -3.86 -7.94 31.80
C GLU A 308 -3.65 -8.67 33.14
N GLU A 309 -4.67 -9.39 33.62
CA GLU A 309 -4.53 -10.23 34.80
C GLU A 309 -3.52 -11.37 34.60
N LEU A 310 -3.56 -12.04 33.45
CA LEU A 310 -2.63 -13.12 33.12
C LEU A 310 -1.19 -12.59 32.98
N GLU A 311 -1.01 -11.43 32.37
CA GLU A 311 0.28 -10.74 32.24
C GLU A 311 0.90 -10.48 33.62
N ARG A 312 0.13 -9.84 34.53
CA ARG A 312 0.58 -9.62 35.91
C ARG A 312 0.88 -10.91 36.64
N ALA A 313 0.01 -11.92 36.53
CA ALA A 313 0.21 -13.21 37.20
C ALA A 313 1.46 -13.95 36.69
N ALA A 314 1.79 -13.85 35.40
CA ALA A 314 2.99 -14.43 34.82
C ALA A 314 4.27 -13.74 35.31
N ASP A 315 4.26 -12.41 35.36
CA ASP A 315 5.39 -11.61 35.84
C ASP A 315 5.64 -11.83 37.34
N ASP A 316 4.58 -11.83 38.17
CA ASP A 316 4.68 -12.09 39.60
C ASP A 316 5.22 -13.50 39.88
N ALA A 317 4.73 -14.50 39.16
CA ALA A 317 5.21 -15.88 39.28
C ALA A 317 6.68 -16.01 38.85
N LEU A 318 7.10 -15.33 37.79
CA LEU A 318 8.50 -15.31 37.34
C LEU A 318 9.41 -14.65 38.36
N ALA A 319 8.98 -13.53 38.96
CA ALA A 319 9.72 -12.86 40.02
C ALA A 319 9.88 -13.77 41.24
N GLN A 320 8.80 -14.44 41.67
CA GLN A 320 8.82 -15.38 42.79
C GLN A 320 9.73 -16.59 42.52
N ALA A 321 9.71 -17.12 41.29
CA ALA A 321 10.60 -18.22 40.89
C ALA A 321 12.07 -17.84 40.98
N ARG A 322 12.43 -16.66 40.48
CA ARG A 322 13.81 -16.13 40.56
C ARG A 322 14.26 -15.89 41.99
N GLU A 323 13.39 -15.32 42.82
CA GLU A 323 13.67 -15.14 44.25
C GLU A 323 13.93 -16.49 44.93
N THR A 324 13.09 -17.49 44.64
CA THR A 324 13.25 -18.86 45.17
C THR A 324 14.59 -19.46 44.74
N VAL A 325 14.96 -19.37 43.46
CA VAL A 325 16.27 -19.82 42.96
C VAL A 325 17.40 -19.14 43.73
N GLY A 326 17.32 -17.81 43.92
CA GLY A 326 18.30 -17.04 44.66
C GLY A 326 18.45 -17.48 46.12
N LEU A 327 17.33 -17.68 46.84
CA LEU A 327 17.32 -18.15 48.22
C LEU A 327 17.94 -19.55 48.36
N VAL A 328 17.58 -20.47 47.46
CA VAL A 328 18.09 -21.84 47.48
C VAL A 328 19.59 -21.86 47.14
N ARG A 329 20.02 -21.15 46.09
CA ARG A 329 21.43 -21.05 45.67
C ARG A 329 22.30 -20.39 46.74
N GLY A 330 21.77 -19.43 47.49
CA GLY A 330 22.46 -18.74 48.57
C GLY A 330 23.06 -19.67 49.64
N LEU A 331 22.49 -20.87 49.84
CA LEU A 331 23.07 -21.87 50.74
C LEU A 331 24.37 -22.49 50.21
N LEU A 332 24.46 -22.72 48.90
CA LEU A 332 25.69 -23.18 48.24
C LEU A 332 26.75 -22.08 48.24
N ASP A 333 26.33 -20.85 47.94
CA ASP A 333 27.21 -19.67 47.95
C ASP A 333 27.78 -19.44 49.34
N ARG A 334 26.94 -19.59 50.39
CA ARG A 334 27.40 -19.52 51.78
C ARG A 334 28.43 -20.60 52.10
N ARG A 335 28.26 -21.83 51.61
CA ARG A 335 29.26 -22.89 51.76
C ARG A 335 30.59 -22.50 51.10
N ALA A 336 30.55 -21.97 49.87
CA ALA A 336 31.73 -21.53 49.14
C ALA A 336 32.43 -20.35 49.84
N GLU A 337 31.67 -19.38 50.36
CA GLU A 337 32.19 -18.25 51.13
C GLU A 337 32.93 -18.73 52.40
N LEU A 338 32.34 -19.65 53.16
CA LEU A 338 32.97 -20.19 54.37
C LEU A 338 34.29 -20.90 54.06
N ARG A 339 34.37 -21.63 52.93
CA ARG A 339 35.62 -22.25 52.47
C ARG A 339 36.68 -21.20 52.13
N GLY A 340 36.33 -20.18 51.35
CA GLY A 340 37.26 -19.09 51.01
C GLY A 340 37.75 -18.34 52.25
N ARG A 341 36.86 -18.10 53.22
CA ARG A 341 37.22 -17.48 54.50
C ARG A 341 38.16 -18.35 55.34
N LEU A 342 37.95 -19.66 55.38
CA LEU A 342 38.88 -20.58 56.06
C LEU A 342 40.28 -20.46 55.47
N GLU A 343 40.40 -20.53 54.13
CA GLU A 343 41.69 -20.41 53.43
C GLU A 343 42.36 -19.05 53.69
N ALA A 344 41.61 -17.95 53.66
CA ALA A 344 42.15 -16.63 53.96
C ALA A 344 42.72 -16.53 55.39
N TYR A 345 42.01 -17.09 56.38
CA TYR A 345 42.49 -17.12 57.76
C TYR A 345 43.67 -18.08 57.96
N ARG A 346 43.75 -19.17 57.19
CA ARG A 346 44.93 -20.06 57.15
C ARG A 346 46.18 -19.32 56.67
N VAL A 347 46.06 -18.59 55.56
CA VAL A 347 47.15 -17.73 55.04
C VAL A 347 47.55 -16.67 56.07
N LYS A 348 46.58 -16.04 56.74
CA LYS A 348 46.85 -15.06 57.81
C LYS A 348 47.61 -15.69 58.98
N ALA A 349 47.21 -16.86 59.44
CA ALA A 349 47.89 -17.58 60.52
C ALA A 349 49.35 -17.92 60.15
N ALA A 350 49.58 -18.38 58.91
CA ALA A 350 50.92 -18.68 58.42
C ALA A 350 51.82 -17.44 58.36
N ARG A 351 51.31 -16.30 57.85
CA ARG A 351 52.05 -15.02 57.83
C ARG A 351 52.44 -14.51 59.21
N LEU A 352 51.68 -14.87 60.24
CA LEU A 352 51.94 -14.49 61.64
C LEU A 352 52.89 -15.46 62.36
N GLY A 353 53.49 -16.43 61.64
CA GLY A 353 54.43 -17.40 62.21
C GLY A 353 53.78 -18.56 62.97
N HIS A 354 52.45 -18.69 62.93
CA HIS A 354 51.70 -19.74 63.66
C HIS A 354 51.32 -20.92 62.75
N ALA A 355 52.13 -21.20 61.72
CA ALA A 355 51.86 -22.29 60.77
C ALA A 355 51.92 -23.68 61.42
N GLU A 356 52.77 -23.85 62.44
CA GLU A 356 52.99 -25.12 63.16
C GLU A 356 52.25 -25.19 64.50
N ASP A 357 51.38 -24.23 64.82
CA ASP A 357 50.60 -24.25 66.07
C ASP A 357 49.59 -25.40 66.05
N ALA A 358 49.86 -26.44 66.84
CA ALA A 358 49.04 -27.64 66.94
C ALA A 358 47.60 -27.38 67.44
N GLY A 359 47.35 -26.26 68.13
CA GLY A 359 46.00 -25.84 68.51
C GLY A 359 45.22 -25.25 67.34
N LEU A 360 45.84 -24.38 66.54
CA LEU A 360 45.24 -23.82 65.34
C LEU A 360 45.05 -24.88 64.25
N ALA A 361 46.00 -25.80 64.08
CA ALA A 361 45.89 -26.91 63.13
C ALA A 361 44.67 -27.79 63.43
N ARG A 362 44.45 -28.18 64.70
CA ARG A 362 43.28 -28.98 65.09
C ARG A 362 41.95 -28.28 64.84
N ILE A 363 41.84 -26.99 65.15
CA ILE A 363 40.61 -26.23 64.89
C ILE A 363 40.40 -26.08 63.38
N HIS A 364 41.46 -25.78 62.62
CA HIS A 364 41.42 -25.70 61.17
C HIS A 364 40.93 -27.01 60.53
N ASP A 365 41.49 -28.15 60.93
CA ASP A 365 41.15 -29.45 60.37
C ASP A 365 39.70 -29.83 60.67
N ARG A 366 39.21 -29.50 61.87
CA ARG A 366 37.79 -29.65 62.23
C ARG A 366 36.87 -28.81 61.32
N VAL A 367 37.23 -27.56 61.03
CA VAL A 367 36.43 -26.70 60.13
C VAL A 367 36.50 -27.23 58.69
N ARG A 368 37.68 -27.68 58.25
CA ARG A 368 37.90 -28.25 56.92
C ARG A 368 37.07 -29.53 56.74
N GLU A 369 37.08 -30.42 57.71
CA GLU A 369 36.26 -31.64 57.72
C GLU A 369 34.77 -31.28 57.56
N LEU A 370 34.25 -30.39 58.41
CA LEU A 370 32.84 -29.97 58.35
C LEU A 370 32.45 -29.35 56.99
N LEU A 371 33.33 -28.55 56.37
CA LEU A 371 33.05 -27.87 55.10
C LEU A 371 33.23 -28.76 53.86
N TRP A 372 34.10 -29.76 53.90
CA TRP A 372 34.38 -30.66 52.77
C TRP A 372 33.60 -31.97 52.81
N THR A 373 33.00 -32.34 53.95
CA THR A 373 32.02 -33.44 54.01
C THR A 373 30.73 -33.09 53.24
N SER A 374 30.12 -34.10 52.62
CA SER A 374 28.80 -34.00 51.99
C SER A 374 27.87 -35.04 52.61
N PRO A 375 26.74 -34.64 53.23
CA PRO A 375 26.23 -33.26 53.36
C PRO A 375 26.95 -32.41 54.44
N CYS A 376 27.12 -31.11 54.19
CA CYS A 376 27.79 -30.14 55.06
C CYS A 376 26.82 -29.46 56.02
N ASP A 377 27.07 -29.51 57.33
CA ASP A 377 26.32 -28.73 58.32
C ASP A 377 26.86 -27.29 58.38
N LEU A 378 26.18 -26.38 57.67
CA LEU A 378 26.56 -24.95 57.61
C LEU A 378 26.54 -24.27 58.98
N ARG A 379 25.65 -24.67 59.90
CA ARG A 379 25.56 -24.05 61.22
C ARG A 379 26.78 -24.42 62.04
N ARG A 380 27.10 -25.71 62.12
CA ARG A 380 28.30 -26.20 62.81
C ARG A 380 29.59 -25.65 62.19
N ALA A 381 29.68 -25.62 60.86
CA ALA A 381 30.84 -25.07 60.16
C ALA A 381 31.04 -23.57 60.44
N THR A 382 29.95 -22.79 60.52
CA THR A 382 30.02 -21.35 60.85
C THR A 382 30.55 -21.11 62.28
N VAL A 383 30.07 -21.89 63.25
CA VAL A 383 30.53 -21.80 64.65
C VAL A 383 32.00 -22.18 64.77
N ALA A 384 32.41 -23.30 64.18
CA ALA A 384 33.79 -23.77 64.20
C ALA A 384 34.75 -22.79 63.49
N LEU A 385 34.35 -22.19 62.37
CA LEU A 385 35.15 -21.16 61.70
C LEU A 385 35.29 -19.91 62.57
N SER A 386 34.24 -19.52 63.29
CA SER A 386 34.28 -18.37 64.21
C SER A 386 35.20 -18.62 65.41
N GLU A 387 35.28 -19.86 65.89
CA GLU A 387 36.30 -20.29 66.87
C GLU A 387 37.72 -20.17 66.30
N TYR A 388 37.94 -20.65 65.08
CA TYR A 388 39.24 -20.53 64.40
C TYR A 388 39.67 -19.07 64.25
N GLN A 389 38.77 -18.20 63.77
CA GLN A 389 39.03 -16.77 63.58
C GLN A 389 39.40 -16.09 64.90
N ARG A 390 38.68 -16.39 65.99
CA ARG A 390 39.00 -15.87 67.33
C ARG A 390 40.37 -16.36 67.80
N ALA A 391 40.69 -17.64 67.61
CA ALA A 391 41.95 -18.23 68.01
C ALA A 391 43.17 -17.64 67.26
N VAL A 392 43.04 -17.39 65.95
CA VAL A 392 44.06 -16.72 65.13
C VAL A 392 44.25 -15.26 65.58
N ASN A 393 43.16 -14.53 65.81
CA ASN A 393 43.23 -13.14 66.23
C ASN A 393 43.78 -12.97 67.66
N ALA A 394 43.50 -13.90 68.57
CA ALA A 394 44.07 -13.90 69.93
C ALA A 394 45.59 -14.04 69.90
N ARG A 395 46.12 -14.96 69.08
CA ARG A 395 47.57 -15.15 68.89
C ARG A 395 48.24 -13.98 68.20
N SER A 396 47.55 -13.32 67.28
CA SER A 396 48.00 -12.07 66.66
C SER A 396 48.16 -10.93 67.67
N LYS A 397 47.34 -10.90 68.74
CA LYS A 397 47.44 -9.90 69.81
C LYS A 397 48.51 -10.25 70.85
N GLY A 398 48.73 -11.55 71.11
CA GLY A 398 49.78 -12.04 72.00
C GLY A 398 51.21 -11.82 71.46
N ALA A 399 51.40 -11.87 70.14
CA ALA A 399 52.71 -11.63 69.50
C ALA A 399 53.14 -10.15 69.42
N LYS A 400 52.27 -9.21 69.82
CA LYS A 400 52.55 -7.75 69.85
C LYS A 400 52.92 -7.23 71.25
N ARG A 401 53.10 -8.12 72.24
CA ARG A 401 53.55 -7.78 73.59
C ARG A 401 54.98 -8.22 73.82
#